data_AF-A0A8H3D8W1-F1
#
_entry.id   AF-A0A8H3D8W1-F1
#
_cell.length_a   1.000
_cell.length_b   1.000
_cell.length_c   1.000
_cell.angle_alpha   90.00
_cell.angle_beta   90.00
_cell.angle_gamma   90.00
#
_symmetry.space_group_name_H-M   'P 1'
#
loop_
_entity.id
_entity.type
_entity.pdbx_description
1 polymer ?
#
loop_
_entity_poly.entity_id
_entity_poly.type
_entity_poly.pdbx_seq_one_letter_code
_entity_poly.pdbx_strand_id
1 'polypeptide(L)'
;MSSSSSTAGGNMFSRNSTPATDISIVDSDDFVLPPPSEETLRRRAQSDRASAEIGSRMLKGWAMLSEECPNEECWAIPLVRFPRSRPGAEPDPRRECVVCNTVYVNDENGQLVAQRATPSRTTTAPPPQPNSTRGTSTPTPQATTRSTVAITPVIAKPSTTEQTPVGQSLPKSTASLFGPAEDALAGALEALSQRMIHVSLETDINTKQVKDTAEAMKVVMRALEVARNLRKGD
;
A
#
# COMPACT_ATOMS: atom_id res chain seq x y z
N MET A 1 0.44 -64.80 -50.13
CA MET A 1 1.69 -64.44 -49.45
C MET A 1 1.39 -63.38 -48.41
N SER A 2 1.52 -63.80 -47.15
CA SER A 2 1.72 -63.09 -45.88
C SER A 2 1.06 -61.72 -45.64
N SER A 3 0.00 -61.75 -44.85
CA SER A 3 -0.42 -60.69 -43.93
C SER A 3 0.53 -60.65 -42.74
N SER A 4 0.95 -59.46 -42.31
CA SER A 4 1.62 -59.28 -41.01
C SER A 4 1.00 -58.12 -40.25
N SER A 5 0.19 -58.49 -39.26
CA SER A 5 -0.32 -57.63 -38.20
C SER A 5 0.80 -57.39 -37.18
N SER A 6 1.15 -56.13 -36.90
CA SER A 6 2.04 -55.79 -35.80
C SER A 6 1.22 -55.47 -34.56
N THR A 7 1.23 -56.41 -33.63
CA THR A 7 0.70 -56.29 -32.26
C THR A 7 1.54 -55.31 -31.45
N ALA A 8 0.89 -54.25 -30.94
CA ALA A 8 1.46 -53.35 -29.96
C ALA A 8 1.54 -54.04 -28.60
N GLY A 9 2.71 -54.60 -28.28
CA GLY A 9 3.06 -55.04 -26.94
C GLY A 9 3.42 -53.84 -26.06
N GLY A 10 2.41 -53.21 -25.47
CA GLY A 10 2.60 -52.17 -24.44
C GLY A 10 3.00 -52.79 -23.12
N ASN A 11 4.30 -53.07 -22.94
CA ASN A 11 4.87 -53.44 -21.65
C ASN A 11 4.67 -52.31 -20.63
N MET A 12 3.84 -52.55 -19.60
CA MET A 12 3.79 -51.74 -18.40
C MET A 12 5.08 -51.93 -17.60
N PHE A 13 6.06 -51.05 -17.81
CA PHE A 13 7.16 -50.88 -16.84
C PHE A 13 6.95 -49.59 -16.07
N SER A 14 6.35 -49.74 -14.89
CA SER A 14 6.44 -48.78 -13.79
C SER A 14 7.89 -48.42 -13.58
N ARG A 15 8.24 -47.16 -13.87
CA ARG A 15 9.49 -46.55 -13.43
C ARG A 15 9.39 -46.25 -11.94
N ASN A 16 9.51 -47.29 -11.12
CA ASN A 16 9.92 -47.15 -9.72
C ASN A 16 11.43 -46.83 -9.70
N SER A 17 11.77 -45.58 -10.00
CA SER A 17 13.14 -45.08 -10.02
C SER A 17 13.55 -44.56 -8.65
N THR A 18 13.64 -45.47 -7.68
CA THR A 18 14.57 -45.36 -6.56
C THR A 18 15.13 -46.77 -6.35
N PRO A 19 16.43 -47.01 -6.59
CA PRO A 19 17.03 -48.31 -6.29
C PRO A 19 16.84 -48.60 -4.79
N ALA A 20 16.62 -49.87 -4.45
CA ALA A 20 16.57 -50.30 -3.06
C ALA A 20 17.94 -50.04 -2.43
N THR A 21 18.06 -48.95 -1.68
CA THR A 21 19.20 -48.74 -0.79
C THR A 21 19.13 -49.86 0.26
N ASP A 22 19.99 -50.85 0.10
CA ASP A 22 20.29 -51.86 1.12
C ASP A 22 20.83 -51.09 2.34
N ILE A 23 19.95 -50.80 3.29
CA ILE A 23 20.31 -50.21 4.55
C ILE A 23 21.04 -51.26 5.37
N SER A 24 22.34 -51.39 5.14
CA SER A 24 23.24 -51.93 6.15
C SER A 24 22.96 -51.15 7.43
N ILE A 25 22.33 -51.79 8.41
CA ILE A 25 22.15 -51.28 9.78
C ILE A 25 23.54 -51.31 10.42
N VAL A 26 24.42 -50.42 9.95
CA VAL A 26 25.61 -50.04 10.67
C VAL A 26 25.13 -49.18 11.81
N ASP A 27 25.42 -49.68 13.02
CA ASP A 27 25.30 -49.02 14.31
C ASP A 27 25.65 -47.54 14.12
N SER A 28 24.61 -46.72 13.99
CA SER A 28 24.75 -45.35 13.53
C SER A 28 25.21 -44.56 14.74
N ASP A 29 26.52 -44.35 14.83
CA ASP A 29 27.11 -43.33 15.70
C ASP A 29 26.18 -42.12 15.68
N ASP A 30 25.62 -41.82 16.85
CA ASP A 30 24.53 -40.87 17.06
C ASP A 30 24.90 -39.54 16.39
N PHE A 31 24.33 -39.29 15.20
CA PHE A 31 24.69 -38.15 14.36
C PHE A 31 24.03 -36.91 14.93
N VAL A 32 24.58 -36.43 16.05
CA VAL A 32 24.14 -35.21 16.71
C VAL A 32 24.53 -34.05 15.81
N LEU A 33 23.54 -33.51 15.10
CA LEU A 33 23.73 -32.30 14.30
C LEU A 33 24.21 -31.17 15.23
N PRO A 34 25.25 -30.42 14.85
CA PRO A 34 25.66 -29.26 15.62
C PRO A 34 24.49 -28.28 15.74
N PRO A 35 24.36 -27.59 16.89
CA PRO A 35 23.30 -26.62 17.07
C PRO A 35 23.37 -25.55 15.97
N PRO A 36 22.22 -25.08 15.45
CA PRO A 36 22.21 -24.10 14.37
C PRO A 36 22.92 -22.82 14.81
N SER A 37 23.85 -22.34 14.00
CA SER A 37 24.50 -21.04 14.23
C SER A 37 23.50 -19.89 14.12
N GLU A 38 23.78 -18.78 14.79
CA GLU A 38 22.92 -17.58 14.74
C GLU A 38 22.76 -17.06 13.30
N GLU A 39 23.82 -17.10 12.50
CA GLU A 39 23.78 -16.72 11.08
C GLU A 39 22.81 -17.60 10.28
N THR A 40 22.81 -18.91 10.52
CA THR A 40 21.88 -19.83 9.85
C THR A 40 20.43 -19.50 10.20
N LEU A 41 20.16 -19.16 11.46
CA LEU A 41 18.82 -18.75 11.90
C LEU A 41 18.39 -17.44 11.23
N ARG A 42 19.29 -16.45 11.13
CA ARG A 42 19.01 -15.18 10.43
C ARG A 42 18.71 -15.39 8.95
N ARG A 43 19.48 -16.26 8.28
CA ARG A 43 19.26 -16.62 6.86
C ARG A 43 17.90 -17.28 6.63
N ARG A 44 17.52 -18.23 7.49
CA ARG A 44 16.20 -18.87 7.44
C ARG A 44 15.07 -17.87 7.65
N ALA A 45 15.16 -17.05 8.71
CA ALA A 45 14.14 -16.05 9.00
C ALA A 45 13.97 -15.03 7.85
N GLN A 46 15.07 -14.62 7.20
CA GLN A 46 15.00 -13.75 6.03
C GLN A 46 14.34 -14.45 4.83
N SER A 47 14.71 -15.70 4.57
CA SER A 47 14.10 -16.52 3.50
C SER A 47 12.59 -16.70 3.71
N ASP A 48 12.16 -16.96 4.94
CA ASP A 48 10.74 -17.12 5.28
C ASP A 48 9.97 -15.82 5.04
N ARG A 49 10.54 -14.68 5.49
CA ARG A 49 9.97 -13.35 5.24
C ARG A 49 9.89 -13.05 3.75
N ALA A 50 10.96 -13.32 3.01
CA ALA A 50 10.99 -13.09 1.57
C ALA A 50 9.93 -13.91 0.84
N SER A 51 9.80 -15.19 1.19
CA SER A 51 8.83 -16.11 0.59
C SER A 51 7.39 -15.64 0.82
N ALA A 52 7.07 -15.18 2.04
CA ALA A 52 5.76 -14.64 2.37
C ALA A 52 5.42 -13.38 1.55
N GLU A 53 6.37 -12.44 1.45
CA GLU A 53 6.18 -11.19 0.68
C GLU A 53 6.08 -11.45 -0.83
N ILE A 54 6.93 -12.34 -1.36
CA ILE A 54 6.89 -12.76 -2.76
C ILE A 54 5.52 -13.38 -3.08
N GLY A 55 5.03 -14.28 -2.22
CA GLY A 55 3.71 -14.89 -2.38
C GLY A 55 2.60 -13.83 -2.42
N SER A 56 2.63 -12.87 -1.50
CA SER A 56 1.66 -11.75 -1.49
C SER A 56 1.72 -10.90 -2.78
N ARG A 57 2.93 -10.66 -3.31
CA ARG A 57 3.12 -9.88 -4.54
C ARG A 57 2.70 -10.67 -5.78
N MET A 58 2.95 -11.98 -5.84
CA MET A 58 2.48 -12.84 -6.94
C MET A 58 0.96 -12.83 -7.06
N LEU A 59 0.24 -12.86 -5.93
CA LEU A 59 -1.22 -12.71 -5.92
C LEU A 59 -1.70 -11.36 -6.47
N LYS A 60 -0.85 -10.31 -6.38
CA LYS A 60 -1.09 -8.98 -6.96
C LYS A 60 -0.62 -8.86 -8.42
N GLY A 61 -0.25 -9.98 -9.06
CA GLY A 61 0.21 -10.02 -10.46
C GLY A 61 1.67 -9.61 -10.67
N TRP A 62 2.47 -9.49 -9.60
CA TRP A 62 3.92 -9.35 -9.73
C TRP A 62 4.53 -10.66 -10.23
N ALA A 63 5.72 -10.57 -10.80
CA ALA A 63 6.45 -11.76 -11.25
C ALA A 63 7.88 -11.78 -10.69
N MET A 64 8.32 -12.95 -10.26
CA MET A 64 9.71 -13.22 -9.89
C MET A 64 10.60 -13.22 -11.13
N LEU A 65 11.84 -12.79 -10.95
CA LEU A 65 12.88 -12.77 -11.98
C LEU A 65 13.97 -13.78 -11.61
N SER A 66 14.79 -14.16 -12.59
CA SER A 66 15.95 -15.05 -12.38
C SER A 66 17.17 -14.35 -11.75
N GLU A 67 17.04 -13.07 -11.43
CA GLU A 67 18.12 -12.26 -10.86
C GLU A 67 17.93 -12.11 -9.36
N GLU A 68 19.04 -12.14 -8.64
CA GLU A 68 19.10 -12.02 -7.18
C GLU A 68 19.46 -10.58 -6.77
N CYS A 69 19.12 -10.22 -5.53
CA CYS A 69 19.46 -8.92 -4.98
C CYS A 69 20.98 -8.80 -4.79
N PRO A 70 21.64 -7.75 -5.33
CA PRO A 70 23.08 -7.56 -5.17
C PRO A 70 23.49 -6.99 -3.79
N ASN A 71 22.56 -6.88 -2.84
CA ASN A 71 22.88 -6.47 -1.48
C ASN A 71 23.38 -7.68 -0.69
N GLU A 72 24.60 -7.61 -0.15
CA GLU A 72 25.21 -8.66 0.68
C GLU A 72 24.42 -8.99 1.95
N GLU A 73 23.58 -8.06 2.42
CA GLU A 73 22.67 -8.31 3.55
C GLU A 73 21.43 -9.13 3.15
N CYS A 74 21.17 -9.31 1.85
CA CYS A 74 20.05 -10.08 1.30
C CYS A 74 20.56 -11.40 0.71
N TRP A 75 20.37 -12.50 1.44
CA TRP A 75 20.92 -13.81 1.06
C TRP A 75 20.11 -14.48 -0.04
N ALA A 76 20.57 -14.36 -1.30
CA ALA A 76 20.00 -15.00 -2.48
C ALA A 76 18.49 -14.71 -2.66
N ILE A 77 18.08 -13.48 -2.36
CA ILE A 77 16.68 -13.05 -2.48
C ILE A 77 16.40 -12.69 -3.94
N PRO A 78 15.44 -13.36 -4.61
CA PRO A 78 15.11 -13.05 -6.00
C PRO A 78 14.42 -11.69 -6.11
N LEU A 79 14.75 -10.95 -7.17
CA LEU A 79 14.09 -9.71 -7.51
C LEU A 79 12.71 -9.98 -8.13
N VAL A 80 11.77 -9.05 -7.92
CA VAL A 80 10.42 -9.11 -8.49
C VAL A 80 10.15 -7.88 -9.36
N ARG A 81 9.42 -8.05 -10.45
CA ARG A 81 8.93 -6.95 -11.30
C ARG A 81 7.49 -6.59 -11.01
N PHE A 82 7.16 -5.33 -11.26
CA PHE A 82 5.81 -4.78 -11.15
C PHE A 82 4.81 -5.51 -12.07
N PRO A 83 3.50 -5.54 -11.70
CA PRO A 83 2.46 -6.11 -12.54
C PRO A 83 2.35 -5.34 -13.85
N ARG A 84 2.07 -6.06 -14.93
CA ARG A 84 1.87 -5.43 -16.24
C ARG A 84 0.58 -4.62 -16.23
N SER A 85 0.61 -3.40 -16.76
CA SER A 85 -0.59 -2.56 -16.83
C SER A 85 -1.69 -3.15 -17.72
N ARG A 86 -1.30 -3.89 -18.78
CA ARG A 86 -2.22 -4.61 -19.67
C ARG A 86 -1.59 -5.92 -20.14
N PRO A 87 -2.40 -6.94 -20.50
CA PRO A 87 -1.91 -8.12 -21.21
C PRO A 87 -1.18 -7.70 -22.50
N GLY A 88 0.06 -8.17 -22.68
CA GLY A 88 0.89 -7.82 -23.83
C GLY A 88 1.67 -6.49 -23.72
N ALA A 89 1.48 -5.70 -22.66
CA ALA A 89 2.33 -4.54 -22.40
C ALA A 89 3.77 -4.98 -22.10
N GLU A 90 4.72 -4.13 -22.48
CA GLU A 90 6.13 -4.29 -22.15
C GLU A 90 6.31 -4.32 -20.62
N PRO A 91 7.12 -5.24 -20.07
CA PRO A 91 7.34 -5.31 -18.63
C PRO A 91 8.06 -4.05 -18.13
N ASP A 92 7.67 -3.53 -16.96
CA ASP A 92 8.43 -2.45 -16.33
C ASP A 92 9.89 -2.89 -16.11
N PRO A 93 10.89 -2.09 -16.54
CA PRO A 93 12.31 -2.43 -16.37
C PRO A 93 12.75 -2.42 -14.89
N ARG A 94 11.93 -1.86 -13.99
CA ARG A 94 12.21 -1.76 -12.56
C ARG A 94 11.95 -3.10 -11.86
N ARG A 95 12.94 -3.50 -11.08
CA ARG A 95 12.97 -4.76 -10.32
C ARG A 95 13.17 -4.40 -8.86
N GLU A 96 12.43 -5.00 -7.94
CA GLU A 96 12.51 -4.65 -6.52
C GLU A 96 12.90 -5.88 -5.69
N CYS A 97 13.77 -5.71 -4.70
CA CYS A 97 13.99 -6.70 -3.66
C CYS A 97 12.92 -6.59 -2.58
N VAL A 98 12.26 -7.69 -2.23
CA VAL A 98 11.18 -7.69 -1.23
C VAL A 98 11.65 -7.48 0.21
N VAL A 99 12.95 -7.72 0.49
CA VAL A 99 13.52 -7.62 1.84
C VAL A 99 14.04 -6.22 2.13
N CYS A 100 14.86 -5.66 1.24
CA CYS A 100 15.47 -4.33 1.42
C CYS A 100 14.71 -3.21 0.70
N ASN A 101 13.66 -3.53 -0.06
CA ASN A 101 12.84 -2.59 -0.83
C ASN A 101 13.63 -1.70 -1.80
N THR A 102 14.84 -2.10 -2.15
CA THR A 102 15.66 -1.39 -3.13
C THR A 102 15.20 -1.77 -4.53
N VAL A 103 15.01 -0.74 -5.37
CA VAL A 103 14.66 -0.89 -6.77
C VAL A 103 15.93 -0.85 -7.61
N TYR A 104 16.08 -1.82 -8.49
CA TYR A 104 17.17 -1.98 -9.43
C TYR A 104 16.65 -1.83 -10.86
N VAL A 105 17.52 -1.31 -11.72
CA VAL A 105 17.33 -1.28 -13.17
C VAL A 105 18.62 -1.73 -13.84
N ASN A 106 18.50 -2.29 -15.03
CA ASN A 106 19.66 -2.63 -15.84
C ASN A 106 20.24 -1.34 -16.45
N ASP A 107 21.55 -1.19 -16.37
CA ASP A 107 22.28 -0.17 -17.13
C ASP A 107 22.40 -0.56 -18.62
N GLU A 108 23.07 0.28 -19.40
CA GLU A 108 23.36 0.03 -20.82
C GLU A 108 24.21 -1.23 -21.06
N ASN A 109 24.93 -1.69 -20.05
CA ASN A 109 25.76 -2.89 -20.09
C ASN A 109 25.01 -4.15 -19.62
N GLY A 110 23.74 -4.02 -19.21
CA GLY A 110 22.93 -5.10 -18.66
C GLY A 110 23.21 -5.42 -17.18
N GLN A 111 23.97 -4.59 -16.48
CA GLN A 111 24.29 -4.74 -15.06
C GLN A 111 23.22 -4.08 -14.18
N LEU A 112 22.84 -4.75 -13.09
CA LEU A 112 21.87 -4.25 -12.13
C LEU A 112 22.45 -3.10 -11.31
N VAL A 113 21.87 -1.91 -11.44
CA VAL A 113 22.23 -0.73 -10.67
C VAL A 113 21.06 -0.31 -9.80
N ALA A 114 21.33 -0.03 -8.53
CA ALA A 114 20.32 0.48 -7.61
C ALA A 114 19.85 1.87 -8.06
N GLN A 115 18.55 2.03 -8.29
CA GLN A 115 17.96 3.35 -8.44
C GLN A 115 18.03 4.04 -7.07
N ARG A 116 18.93 5.02 -6.93
CA ARG A 116 18.82 5.98 -5.85
C ARG A 116 17.43 6.60 -5.95
N ALA A 117 16.62 6.39 -4.91
CA ALA A 117 15.47 7.25 -4.67
C ALA A 117 16.01 8.68 -4.65
N THR A 118 15.82 9.42 -5.74
CA THR A 118 15.95 10.86 -5.68
C THR A 118 14.82 11.27 -4.74
N PRO A 119 15.10 11.73 -3.50
CA PRO A 119 14.08 12.47 -2.79
C PRO A 119 13.71 13.60 -3.75
N SER A 120 12.43 13.71 -4.09
CA SER A 120 11.92 14.83 -4.87
C SER A 120 12.54 16.09 -4.28
N ARG A 121 13.37 16.78 -5.07
CA ARG A 121 13.96 18.06 -4.68
C ARG A 121 12.78 18.95 -4.30
N THR A 122 12.60 19.18 -3.01
CA THR A 122 12.15 20.47 -2.54
C THR A 122 13.05 21.46 -3.23
N THR A 123 12.46 22.32 -4.07
CA THR A 123 13.10 23.50 -4.64
C THR A 123 13.62 24.34 -3.48
N THR A 124 14.84 24.06 -3.02
CA THR A 124 15.67 25.00 -2.29
C THR A 124 16.08 26.03 -3.32
N ALA A 125 15.34 27.14 -3.33
CA ALA A 125 15.76 28.37 -3.97
C ALA A 125 17.21 28.70 -3.55
N PRO A 126 18.01 29.29 -4.46
CA PRO A 126 19.36 29.70 -4.11
C PRO A 126 19.35 30.69 -2.93
N PRO A 127 20.38 30.68 -2.05
CA PRO A 127 20.44 31.60 -0.92
C PRO A 127 20.44 33.05 -1.41
N PRO A 128 19.61 33.95 -0.85
CA PRO A 128 19.66 35.36 -1.18
C PRO A 128 20.99 35.95 -0.69
N GLN A 129 21.78 36.48 -1.63
CA GLN A 129 22.95 37.28 -1.31
C GLN A 129 22.52 38.56 -0.56
N PRO A 130 23.26 38.99 0.47
CA PRO A 130 23.00 40.26 1.15
C PRO A 130 23.56 41.40 0.30
N ASN A 131 22.72 42.00 -0.56
CA ASN A 131 23.07 43.24 -1.22
C ASN A 131 22.75 44.43 -0.31
N SER A 132 23.83 45.05 0.15
CA SER A 132 23.85 46.25 0.97
C SER A 132 23.86 47.51 0.09
N THR A 133 22.82 48.31 0.28
CA THR A 133 22.75 49.79 0.29
C THR A 133 23.12 50.65 -0.94
N ARG A 134 22.13 51.48 -1.31
CA ARG A 134 22.17 52.97 -1.46
C ARG A 134 22.11 53.56 -2.87
N GLY A 135 21.09 54.41 -3.06
CA GLY A 135 20.98 55.43 -4.12
C GLY A 135 19.53 55.60 -4.58
N THR A 136 18.65 56.22 -3.77
CA THR A 136 18.29 57.65 -3.86
C THR A 136 18.05 58.15 -5.29
N SER A 137 16.78 58.21 -5.71
CA SER A 137 16.22 59.35 -6.46
C SER A 137 14.69 59.29 -6.48
N THR A 138 14.09 60.24 -5.77
CA THR A 138 12.72 60.77 -5.97
C THR A 138 12.80 61.75 -7.15
N PRO A 139 11.78 61.85 -8.04
CA PRO A 139 10.64 62.77 -7.84
C PRO A 139 9.28 62.16 -8.27
N THR A 140 8.18 62.26 -7.50
CA THR A 140 7.13 63.32 -7.46
C THR A 140 6.24 63.42 -8.74
N PRO A 141 5.03 64.02 -8.69
CA PRO A 141 3.75 63.32 -8.61
C PRO A 141 2.84 63.58 -9.84
N GLN A 142 1.86 62.72 -10.14
CA GLN A 142 0.73 63.14 -10.97
C GLN A 142 -0.58 62.49 -10.55
N ALA A 143 -1.54 63.37 -10.29
CA ALA A 143 -2.91 63.11 -9.91
C ALA A 143 -3.84 63.15 -11.13
N THR A 144 -5.05 62.61 -10.95
CA THR A 144 -6.27 62.81 -11.77
C THR A 144 -6.28 61.94 -13.04
N THR A 145 -7.24 61.06 -13.30
CA THR A 145 -8.67 61.37 -13.54
C THR A 145 -9.65 60.21 -13.27
N ARG A 146 -10.86 60.65 -12.98
CA ARG A 146 -12.13 60.04 -12.57
C ARG A 146 -12.92 59.41 -13.75
N SER A 147 -13.61 58.28 -13.52
CA SER A 147 -15.00 57.99 -13.95
C SER A 147 -15.44 56.60 -13.45
N THR A 148 -16.43 56.49 -12.54
CA THR A 148 -17.90 56.33 -12.79
C THR A 148 -18.19 54.99 -13.48
N VAL A 149 -18.84 54.01 -12.84
CA VAL A 149 -20.32 53.82 -12.81
C VAL A 149 -20.73 52.93 -11.62
N ALA A 150 -21.82 53.33 -10.95
CA ALA A 150 -22.58 52.59 -9.92
C ALA A 150 -23.42 51.45 -10.55
N ILE A 151 -23.90 50.43 -9.82
CA ILE A 151 -25.30 50.31 -9.36
C ILE A 151 -25.47 48.91 -8.71
N THR A 152 -25.95 48.87 -7.46
CA THR A 152 -26.59 47.74 -6.71
C THR A 152 -28.01 47.42 -7.24
N PRO A 153 -28.88 46.54 -6.69
CA PRO A 153 -28.78 45.45 -5.69
C PRO A 153 -29.43 44.14 -6.24
N VAL A 154 -29.69 43.11 -5.40
CA VAL A 154 -31.03 42.47 -5.24
C VAL A 154 -30.96 41.39 -4.17
N ILE A 155 -31.70 41.67 -3.09
CA ILE A 155 -32.20 40.75 -2.08
C ILE A 155 -33.34 39.95 -2.69
N ALA A 156 -33.32 38.63 -2.57
CA ALA A 156 -34.52 37.81 -2.79
C ALA A 156 -34.59 36.69 -1.75
N LYS A 157 -35.47 36.92 -0.78
CA LYS A 157 -36.15 35.91 0.04
C LYS A 157 -37.31 35.34 -0.80
N PRO A 158 -37.72 34.09 -0.57
CA PRO A 158 -39.13 33.88 -0.28
C PRO A 158 -39.34 33.03 0.98
N SER A 159 -40.46 33.30 1.65
CA SER A 159 -40.92 32.68 2.90
C SER A 159 -42.19 31.85 2.64
N THR A 160 -42.48 30.95 3.59
CA THR A 160 -43.83 30.44 3.99
C THR A 160 -44.48 29.42 3.04
N THR A 161 -45.14 28.32 3.42
CA THR A 161 -45.86 27.84 4.64
C THR A 161 -46.05 26.31 4.45
N GLU A 162 -46.02 25.40 5.43
CA GLU A 162 -47.16 24.90 6.22
C GLU A 162 -46.63 23.73 7.11
N GLN A 163 -46.42 23.91 8.41
CA GLN A 163 -47.27 23.51 9.55
C GLN A 163 -48.00 22.15 9.44
N THR A 164 -47.63 21.17 10.29
CA THR A 164 -48.51 20.62 11.36
C THR A 164 -47.65 19.88 12.42
N PRO A 165 -47.96 20.01 13.73
CA PRO A 165 -47.15 19.52 14.85
C PRO A 165 -47.75 18.29 15.55
N VAL A 166 -46.92 17.35 16.03
CA VAL A 166 -47.34 16.34 17.02
C VAL A 166 -46.21 16.00 17.99
N GLY A 167 -46.49 16.19 19.29
CA GLY A 167 -45.99 15.40 20.43
C GLY A 167 -44.50 15.45 20.73
N GLN A 168 -44.03 16.30 21.66
CA GLN A 168 -43.93 15.95 23.07
C GLN A 168 -43.62 14.45 23.32
N SER A 169 -42.35 14.14 23.61
CA SER A 169 -42.04 13.51 24.89
C SER A 169 -40.59 13.76 25.27
N LEU A 170 -40.45 14.39 26.42
CA LEU A 170 -39.28 14.42 27.26
C LEU A 170 -39.17 13.04 27.93
N PRO A 171 -38.07 12.28 27.78
CA PRO A 171 -37.67 11.37 28.83
C PRO A 171 -36.57 12.03 29.64
N LYS A 172 -36.99 12.44 30.83
CA LYS A 172 -36.16 12.54 32.01
C LYS A 172 -35.51 11.17 32.24
N SER A 173 -34.28 11.00 31.77
CA SER A 173 -33.42 9.87 32.16
C SER A 173 -32.02 10.38 32.42
N THR A 174 -31.77 10.62 33.70
CA THR A 174 -30.44 10.57 34.29
C THR A 174 -29.89 9.15 34.12
N ALA A 175 -29.26 8.84 32.99
CA ALA A 175 -28.38 7.69 32.83
C ALA A 175 -27.53 7.81 31.55
N SER A 176 -26.22 7.76 31.74
CA SER A 176 -25.14 7.70 30.75
C SER A 176 -24.83 8.97 29.96
N LEU A 177 -23.84 9.73 30.48
CA LEU A 177 -23.18 10.87 29.84
C LEU A 177 -22.46 10.51 28.51
N PHE A 178 -22.44 9.23 28.12
CA PHE A 178 -21.64 8.71 27.00
C PHE A 178 -22.45 8.29 25.77
N GLY A 179 -23.78 8.21 25.86
CA GLY A 179 -24.65 7.80 24.74
C GLY A 179 -24.51 8.66 23.47
N PRO A 180 -24.50 10.00 23.56
CA PRO A 180 -24.39 10.88 22.38
C PRO A 180 -23.07 10.73 21.63
N ALA A 181 -21.99 10.33 22.32
CA ALA A 181 -20.68 10.14 21.72
C ALA A 181 -20.60 8.82 20.94
N GLU A 182 -21.20 7.74 21.45
CA GLU A 182 -21.27 6.45 20.75
C GLU A 182 -22.09 6.57 19.46
N ASP A 183 -23.23 7.28 19.52
CA ASP A 183 -24.08 7.56 18.35
C ASP A 183 -23.36 8.43 17.31
N ALA A 184 -22.62 9.45 17.75
CA ALA A 184 -21.82 10.30 16.86
C ALA A 184 -20.68 9.52 16.16
N LEU A 185 -20.00 8.62 16.89
CA LEU A 185 -18.95 7.78 16.31
C LEU A 185 -19.52 6.72 15.36
N ALA A 186 -20.67 6.12 15.68
CA ALA A 186 -21.36 5.19 14.79
C ALA A 186 -21.77 5.89 13.47
N GLY A 187 -22.33 7.11 13.57
CA GLY A 187 -22.65 7.92 12.39
C GLY A 187 -21.42 8.31 11.56
N ALA A 188 -20.29 8.60 12.20
CA ALA A 188 -19.03 8.88 11.50
C ALA A 188 -18.50 7.65 10.72
N LEU A 189 -18.66 6.45 11.30
CA LEU A 189 -18.24 5.21 10.65
C LEU A 189 -19.11 4.89 9.43
N GLU A 190 -20.42 5.10 9.53
CA GLU A 190 -21.36 4.98 8.42
C GLU A 190 -21.03 5.96 7.28
N ALA A 191 -20.76 7.23 7.61
CA ALA A 191 -20.36 8.24 6.63
C ALA A 191 -19.03 7.90 5.92
N LEU A 192 -18.04 7.36 6.66
CA LEU A 192 -16.77 6.90 6.09
C LEU A 192 -16.96 5.67 5.18
N SER A 193 -17.83 4.74 5.57
CA SER A 193 -18.20 3.58 4.75
C SER A 193 -18.82 4.01 3.43
N GLN A 194 -19.81 4.91 3.46
CA GLN A 194 -20.44 5.46 2.26
C GLN A 194 -19.44 6.18 1.35
N ARG A 195 -18.49 6.91 1.93
CA ARG A 195 -17.40 7.54 1.17
C ARG A 195 -16.50 6.51 0.49
N MET A 196 -16.19 5.39 1.14
CA MET A 196 -15.37 4.33 0.56
C MET A 196 -16.09 3.64 -0.62
N ILE A 197 -17.41 3.46 -0.53
CA ILE A 197 -18.23 2.96 -1.64
C ILE A 197 -18.18 3.93 -2.82
N HIS A 198 -18.32 5.24 -2.58
CA HIS A 198 -18.22 6.26 -3.63
C HIS A 198 -16.85 6.27 -4.32
N VAL A 199 -15.76 6.24 -3.56
CA VAL A 199 -14.39 6.22 -4.13
C VAL A 199 -14.14 4.94 -4.93
N SER A 200 -14.80 3.83 -4.59
CA SER A 200 -14.68 2.55 -5.32
C SER A 200 -15.46 2.53 -6.64
N LEU A 201 -16.45 3.42 -6.81
CA LEU A 201 -17.26 3.54 -8.03
C LEU A 201 -16.65 4.51 -9.05
N GLU A 202 -15.73 5.39 -8.62
CA GLU A 202 -15.03 6.30 -9.53
C GLU A 202 -13.95 5.57 -10.34
N THR A 203 -13.83 5.91 -11.63
CA THR A 203 -12.88 5.26 -12.55
C THR A 203 -11.42 5.65 -12.32
N ASP A 204 -11.16 6.67 -11.52
CA ASP A 204 -9.81 7.14 -11.15
C ASP A 204 -9.60 6.93 -9.64
N ILE A 205 -9.12 5.74 -9.27
CA ILE A 205 -8.94 5.36 -7.87
C ILE A 205 -7.73 6.12 -7.30
N ASN A 206 -8.01 7.18 -6.55
CA ASN A 206 -6.99 7.90 -5.80
C ASN A 206 -6.54 7.08 -4.58
N THR A 207 -5.45 6.32 -4.75
CA THR A 207 -4.86 5.45 -3.71
C THR A 207 -4.57 6.18 -2.39
N LYS A 208 -4.27 7.48 -2.44
CA LYS A 208 -4.06 8.31 -1.24
C LYS A 208 -5.36 8.51 -0.47
N GLN A 209 -6.47 8.83 -1.15
CA GLN A 209 -7.77 9.00 -0.50
C GLN A 209 -8.30 7.69 0.11
N VAL A 210 -8.08 6.55 -0.56
CA VAL A 210 -8.44 5.23 -0.03
C VAL A 210 -7.67 4.95 1.26
N LYS A 211 -6.35 5.20 1.26
CA LYS A 211 -5.50 5.03 2.44
C LYS A 211 -5.92 5.94 3.59
N ASP A 212 -6.18 7.22 3.31
CA ASP A 212 -6.58 8.20 4.32
C ASP A 212 -7.95 7.83 4.93
N THR A 213 -8.89 7.34 4.11
CA THR A 213 -10.22 6.88 4.56
C THR A 213 -10.11 5.62 5.42
N ALA A 214 -9.26 4.67 5.04
CA ALA A 214 -9.02 3.45 5.81
C ALA A 214 -8.38 3.72 7.19
N GLU A 215 -7.40 4.63 7.25
CA GLU A 215 -6.81 5.06 8.53
C GLU A 215 -7.84 5.78 9.41
N ALA A 216 -8.69 6.64 8.84
CA ALA A 216 -9.77 7.28 9.58
C ALA A 216 -10.75 6.25 10.19
N MET A 217 -11.16 5.24 9.43
CA MET A 217 -12.02 4.15 9.95
C MET A 217 -11.34 3.39 11.10
N LYS A 218 -10.04 3.10 10.98
CA LYS A 218 -9.25 2.43 12.03
C LYS A 218 -9.16 3.25 13.32
N VAL A 219 -9.09 4.58 13.21
CA VAL A 219 -9.10 5.48 14.37
C VAL A 219 -10.48 5.49 15.03
N VAL A 220 -11.56 5.60 14.25
CA VAL A 220 -12.94 5.61 14.77
C VAL A 220 -13.29 4.28 15.46
N MET A 221 -12.90 3.13 14.88
CA MET A 221 -13.12 1.82 15.50
C MET A 221 -12.40 1.68 16.85
N ARG A 222 -11.15 2.15 16.95
CA ARG A 222 -10.41 2.15 18.22
C ARG A 222 -11.08 3.05 19.25
N ALA A 223 -11.55 4.23 18.84
CA ALA A 223 -12.25 5.14 19.74
C ALA A 223 -13.59 4.55 20.25
N LEU A 224 -14.33 3.83 19.40
CA LEU A 224 -15.52 3.07 19.81
C LEU A 224 -15.21 1.96 20.82
N GLU A 225 -14.12 1.23 20.61
CA GLU A 225 -13.70 0.16 21.52
C GLU A 225 -13.30 0.72 22.89
N VAL A 226 -12.56 1.83 22.92
CA VAL A 226 -12.23 2.55 24.16
C VAL A 226 -13.50 3.03 24.86
N ALA A 227 -14.44 3.65 24.14
CA ALA A 227 -15.70 4.10 24.72
C ALA A 227 -16.51 2.95 25.33
N ARG A 228 -16.56 1.78 24.68
CA ARG A 228 -17.24 0.58 25.21
C ARG A 228 -16.53 -0.03 26.41
N ASN A 229 -15.19 -0.01 26.44
CA ASN A 229 -14.42 -0.53 27.57
C ASN A 229 -14.58 0.34 28.81
N LEU A 230 -14.64 1.68 28.63
CA LEU A 230 -14.96 2.60 29.72
C LEU A 230 -16.36 2.34 30.30
N ARG A 231 -17.33 1.97 29.46
CA ARG A 231 -18.70 1.61 29.91
C ARG A 231 -18.78 0.31 30.71
N LYS A 232 -17.84 -0.62 30.53
CA LYS A 232 -17.83 -1.92 31.24
C LYS A 232 -17.08 -1.89 32.58
N GLY A 233 -16.35 -0.80 32.85
CA GLY A 233 -15.50 -0.67 34.03
C GLY A 233 -16.15 0.04 35.23
N ASP A 234 -17.36 0.59 35.06
CA ASP A 234 -18.26 1.09 36.12
C ASP A 234 -19.33 0.05 36.44
#